data_AF-A0A151PDW5-F1
#
_entry.id   AF-A0A151PDW5-F1
#
_cell.length_a   1.000
_cell.length_b   1.000
_cell.length_c   1.000
_cell.angle_alpha   90.00
_cell.angle_beta   90.00
_cell.angle_gamma   90.00
#
_symmetry.space_group_name_H-M   'P 1'
#
loop_
_entity.id
_entity.type
_entity.pdbx_description
1 polymer ?
#
loop_
_entity_poly.entity_id
_entity_poly.type
_entity_poly.pdbx_seq_one_letter_code
_entity_poly.pdbx_strand_id
1 'polypeptide(L)'
;MENPDLATYANVQSTAIGPTDVLGQNLQVLTQILDSQQQMLDRQQDWLRHSFVSFKMPKMTRDDNPEAYIKAFEWHALMTGLDKGYWAS
;
A
#
# COMPACT_ATOMS: atom_id res chain seq x y z
N MET A 1 -40.70 -12.64 37.54
CA MET A 1 -39.86 -12.51 36.33
C MET A 1 -40.35 -11.25 35.65
N GLU A 2 -39.79 -10.10 36.04
CA GLU A 2 -40.11 -8.80 35.42
C GLU A 2 -39.84 -8.84 33.91
N ASN A 3 -40.79 -8.32 33.15
CA ASN A 3 -40.73 -8.17 31.70
C ASN A 3 -39.72 -7.05 31.38
N PRO A 4 -38.62 -7.30 30.65
CA PRO A 4 -37.65 -6.26 30.36
C PRO A 4 -38.28 -5.16 29.50
N ASP A 5 -38.17 -3.93 29.99
CA ASP A 5 -38.75 -2.74 29.40
C ASP A 5 -38.25 -2.53 27.95
N LEU A 6 -39.11 -2.88 26.99
CA LEU A 6 -38.91 -2.66 25.56
C LEU A 6 -38.73 -1.18 25.20
N ALA A 7 -39.08 -0.24 26.10
CA ALA A 7 -38.82 1.19 25.88
C ALA A 7 -37.32 1.52 25.89
N THR A 8 -36.49 0.71 26.56
CA THR A 8 -35.03 0.93 26.60
C THR A 8 -34.38 0.64 25.23
N TYR A 9 -34.97 -0.26 24.42
CA TYR A 9 -34.50 -0.54 23.06
C TYR A 9 -35.10 0.39 21.99
N ALA A 10 -36.16 1.14 22.31
CA ALA A 10 -36.74 2.13 21.39
C ALA A 10 -35.91 3.42 21.31
N ASN A 11 -35.03 3.68 22.28
CA ASN A 11 -34.19 4.89 22.36
C ASN A 11 -32.79 4.73 21.72
N VAL A 12 -32.49 3.60 21.08
CA VAL A 12 -31.52 3.62 19.97
C VAL A 12 -32.26 4.18 18.76
N GLN A 13 -32.62 5.45 18.87
CA GLN A 13 -33.02 6.28 17.76
C GLN A 13 -31.82 6.30 16.82
N SER A 14 -31.86 5.39 15.84
CA SER A 14 -30.97 5.41 14.70
C SER A 14 -30.98 6.84 14.20
N THR A 15 -29.91 7.58 14.48
CA THR A 15 -29.83 8.99 14.09
C THR A 15 -30.01 8.96 12.60
N ALA A 16 -31.13 9.46 12.10
CA ALA A 16 -31.47 9.39 10.69
C ALA A 16 -30.47 10.30 9.97
N ILE A 17 -29.33 9.73 9.57
CA ILE A 17 -28.27 10.41 8.84
C ILE A 17 -28.92 10.93 7.56
N GLY A 18 -28.99 12.25 7.42
CA GLY A 18 -29.60 12.88 6.26
C GLY A 18 -28.81 12.54 4.99
N PRO A 19 -29.41 12.58 3.80
CA PRO A 19 -28.70 12.35 2.54
C PRO A 19 -27.44 13.22 2.39
N THR A 20 -27.49 14.45 2.92
CA THR A 20 -26.37 15.40 2.94
C THR A 20 -25.22 14.95 3.86
N ASP A 21 -25.54 14.32 4.99
CA ASP A 21 -24.54 13.80 5.93
C ASP A 21 -23.85 12.55 5.39
N VAL A 22 -24.56 11.71 4.63
CA VAL A 22 -23.96 10.56 3.93
C VAL A 22 -23.01 11.03 2.84
N LEU A 23 -23.37 12.08 2.09
CA LEU A 23 -22.51 12.66 1.07
C LEU A 23 -21.23 13.25 1.68
N GLY A 24 -21.35 14.02 2.77
CA GLY A 24 -20.20 14.57 3.49
C GLY A 24 -19.24 13.50 4.01
N GLN A 25 -19.79 12.42 4.59
CA GLN A 25 -19.00 11.27 5.06
C GLN A 25 -18.27 10.56 3.93
N ASN A 26 -18.93 10.31 2.79
CA ASN A 26 -18.28 9.67 1.65
C ASN A 26 -17.13 10.51 1.09
N LEU A 27 -17.32 11.84 0.98
CA LEU A 27 -16.25 12.73 0.55
C LEU A 27 -15.05 12.66 1.51
N GLN A 28 -15.30 12.65 2.81
CA GLN A 28 -14.25 12.51 3.82
C GLN A 28 -13.50 11.18 3.70
N VAL A 29 -14.20 10.07 3.50
CA VAL A 29 -13.57 8.74 3.31
C VAL A 29 -12.74 8.72 2.03
N LEU A 30 -13.23 9.31 0.93
CA LEU A 30 -12.48 9.39 -0.31
C LEU A 30 -11.19 10.20 -0.17
N THR A 31 -11.22 11.32 0.58
CA THR A 31 -10.00 12.07 0.92
C THR A 31 -9.00 11.20 1.68
N GLN A 32 -9.44 10.45 2.70
CA GLN A 32 -8.57 9.58 3.49
C GLN A 32 -7.95 8.45 2.65
N ILE A 33 -8.72 7.89 1.70
CA ILE A 33 -8.21 6.87 0.78
C ILE A 33 -7.10 7.47 -0.09
N LEU A 34 -7.34 8.66 -0.64
CA LEU A 34 -6.37 9.32 -1.51
C LEU A 34 -5.07 9.65 -0.75
N ASP A 35 -5.19 10.19 0.47
CA ASP A 35 -4.04 10.49 1.35
C ASP A 35 -3.26 9.22 1.72
N SER A 36 -3.97 8.13 2.00
CA SER A 36 -3.35 6.84 2.33
C SER A 36 -2.59 6.26 1.14
N GLN A 37 -3.16 6.36 -0.07
CA GLN A 37 -2.51 5.93 -1.30
C GLN A 37 -1.27 6.77 -1.62
N GLN A 38 -1.34 8.08 -1.44
CA GLN A 38 -0.19 8.97 -1.63
C GLN A 38 0.93 8.62 -0.65
N GLN A 39 0.63 8.46 0.64
CA GLN A 39 1.62 8.06 1.64
C GLN A 39 2.25 6.70 1.32
N MET A 40 1.48 5.75 0.81
CA MET A 40 2.00 4.45 0.40
C MET A 40 2.99 4.58 -0.76
N LEU A 41 2.66 5.40 -1.77
CA LEU A 41 3.55 5.68 -2.90
C LEU A 41 4.83 6.39 -2.46
N ASP A 42 4.73 7.39 -1.59
CA ASP A 42 5.89 8.14 -1.09
C ASP A 42 6.82 7.21 -0.30
N ARG A 43 6.27 6.34 0.55
CA ARG A 43 7.06 5.33 1.28
C ARG A 43 7.72 4.33 0.35
N GLN A 44 7.03 3.91 -0.70
CA GLN A 44 7.59 3.01 -1.70
C GLN A 44 8.76 3.67 -2.44
N GLN A 45 8.63 4.95 -2.83
CA GLN A 45 9.70 5.70 -3.46
C GLN A 45 10.89 5.94 -2.53
N ASP A 46 10.64 6.26 -1.26
CA ASP A 46 11.70 6.41 -0.27
C ASP A 46 12.43 5.08 -0.05
N TRP A 47 11.69 3.99 0.07
CA TRP A 47 12.27 2.65 0.19
C TRP A 47 13.11 2.29 -1.04
N LEU A 48 12.62 2.56 -2.25
CA LEU A 48 13.37 2.41 -3.50
C LEU A 48 14.66 3.23 -3.48
N ARG A 49 14.58 4.50 -3.09
CA ARG A 49 15.73 5.41 -3.06
C ARG A 49 16.80 4.94 -2.06
N HIS A 50 16.40 4.50 -0.88
CA HIS A 50 17.32 3.97 0.14
C HIS A 50 17.90 2.60 -0.24
N SER A 51 17.10 1.74 -0.87
CA SER A 51 17.56 0.47 -1.44
C SER A 51 18.62 0.69 -2.51
N PHE A 52 18.43 1.68 -3.39
CA PHE A 52 19.39 2.02 -4.45
C PHE A 52 20.74 2.52 -3.91
N VAL A 53 20.72 3.31 -2.83
CA VAL A 53 21.96 3.79 -2.17
C VAL A 53 22.72 2.64 -1.50
N SER A 54 22.00 1.62 -1.01
CA SER A 54 22.58 0.48 -0.30
C SER A 54 23.01 -0.64 -1.25
N PHE A 55 22.36 -0.76 -2.41
CA PHE A 55 22.60 -1.81 -3.38
C PHE A 55 23.51 -1.33 -4.51
N LYS A 56 24.83 -1.46 -4.31
CA LYS A 56 25.76 -1.50 -5.44
C LYS A 56 25.83 -2.92 -5.96
N MET A 57 25.33 -3.16 -7.17
CA MET A 57 25.55 -4.44 -7.82
C MET A 57 27.07 -4.60 -8.08
N PRO A 58 27.73 -5.63 -7.53
CA PRO A 58 29.13 -5.90 -7.83
C PRO A 58 29.28 -6.11 -9.33
N LYS A 59 30.40 -5.71 -9.95
CA LYS A 59 30.67 -6.15 -11.33
C LYS A 59 30.83 -7.66 -11.31
N MET A 60 30.11 -8.38 -12.17
CA MET A 60 30.34 -9.81 -12.34
C MET A 60 31.80 -10.03 -12.76
N THR A 61 32.50 -10.82 -11.96
CA THR A 61 33.86 -11.27 -12.20
C THR A 61 33.84 -12.69 -12.76
N ARG A 62 35.00 -13.15 -13.24
CA ARG A 62 35.13 -14.49 -13.84
C ARG A 62 34.99 -15.62 -12.82
N ASP A 63 35.14 -15.30 -11.53
CA ASP A 63 35.09 -16.24 -10.41
C ASP A 63 33.71 -16.30 -9.75
N ASP A 64 32.81 -15.38 -10.09
CA ASP A 64 31.45 -15.35 -9.55
C ASP A 64 30.58 -16.45 -10.14
N ASN A 65 29.72 -17.05 -9.31
CA ASN A 65 28.70 -17.97 -9.80
C ASN A 65 27.68 -17.20 -10.67
N PRO A 66 27.59 -17.51 -11.97
CA PRO A 66 26.70 -16.80 -12.90
C PRO A 66 25.24 -16.82 -12.46
N GLU A 67 24.78 -17.94 -11.90
CA GLU A 67 23.38 -18.07 -11.52
C GLU A 67 23.03 -17.27 -10.25
N ALA A 68 23.97 -17.18 -9.31
CA ALA A 68 23.80 -16.34 -8.12
C ALA A 68 23.75 -14.85 -8.50
N TYR A 69 24.60 -14.45 -9.45
CA TYR A 69 24.62 -13.08 -9.97
C TYR A 69 23.30 -12.70 -10.66
N ILE A 70 22.80 -13.59 -11.54
CA ILE A 70 21.54 -13.37 -12.25
C ILE A 70 20.36 -13.29 -11.26
N LYS A 71 20.28 -14.17 -10.26
CA LYS A 71 19.22 -14.09 -9.24
C LYS A 71 19.28 -12.78 -8.47
N ALA A 72 20.46 -12.35 -8.04
CA ALA A 72 20.59 -11.08 -7.33
C ALA A 72 20.20 -9.87 -8.23
N PHE A 73 20.48 -9.94 -9.54
CA PHE A 73 20.04 -8.95 -10.51
C PHE A 73 18.51 -8.95 -10.69
N GLU A 74 17.89 -10.10 -10.90
CA GLU A 74 16.43 -10.24 -11.05
C GLU A 74 15.68 -9.72 -9.84
N TRP A 75 16.15 -10.04 -8.64
CA TRP A 75 15.61 -9.51 -7.40
C TRP A 75 15.73 -7.99 -7.36
N HIS A 76 16.87 -7.42 -7.74
CA HIS A 76 17.02 -5.97 -7.80
C HIS A 76 16.12 -5.31 -8.86
N ALA A 77 16.02 -5.90 -10.04
CA ALA A 77 15.15 -5.49 -11.13
C ALA A 77 13.67 -5.44 -10.72
N LEU A 78 13.18 -6.51 -10.09
CA LEU A 78 11.82 -6.61 -9.55
C LEU A 78 11.59 -5.58 -8.44
N MET A 79 12.55 -5.44 -7.54
CA MET A 79 12.48 -4.49 -6.44
C MET A 79 12.52 -3.04 -6.90
N THR A 80 13.24 -2.73 -7.99
CA THR A 80 13.33 -1.37 -8.56
C THR A 80 12.20 -1.05 -9.54
N GLY A 81 11.32 -2.01 -9.82
CA GLY A 81 10.22 -1.84 -10.76
C GLY A 81 10.68 -1.61 -12.19
N LEU A 82 11.94 -1.98 -12.51
CA LEU A 82 12.37 -1.97 -13.89
C LEU A 82 11.55 -3.05 -14.63
N ASP A 83 10.83 -2.64 -15.66
CA ASP A 83 9.95 -3.53 -16.39
C ASP A 83 10.77 -4.59 -17.15
N LYS A 84 10.27 -5.82 -17.19
CA LYS A 84 10.96 -6.95 -17.83
C LYS A 84 11.21 -6.69 -19.33
N GLY A 85 10.43 -5.80 -19.95
CA GLY A 85 10.62 -5.35 -21.32
C GLY A 85 11.92 -4.59 -21.60
N TYR A 86 12.56 -3.99 -20.57
CA TYR A 86 13.78 -3.18 -20.77
C TYR A 86 15.06 -3.99 -20.98
N TRP A 87 15.07 -5.28 -20.66
CA TRP A 87 16.26 -6.15 -20.78
C TRP A 87 15.99 -7.51 -21.44
N ALA A 88 14.76 -7.77 -21.86
CA ALA A 88 14.39 -9.01 -22.55
C ALA A 88 14.47 -8.91 -24.09
N SER A 89 15.18 -7.91 -24.64
CA SER A 89 15.45 -7.76 -26.09
C SER A 89 16.78 -8.41 -26.50
#